data_AF-A0A3E0MZI9-F1
#
_entry.id   AF-A0A3E0MZI9-F1
#
_cell.length_a   1.000
_cell.length_b   1.000
_cell.length_c   1.000
_cell.angle_alpha   90.00
_cell.angle_beta   90.00
_cell.angle_gamma   90.00
#
_symmetry.space_group_name_H-M   'P 1'
#
loop_
_entity.id
_entity.type
_entity.pdbx_description
1 polymer ?
#
loop_
_entity_poly.entity_id
_entity_poly.type
_entity_poly.pdbx_seq_one_letter_code
_entity_poly.pdbx_strand_id
1 'polypeptide(L)'
;MSRSPHGLRVFCLLVGLLLAANSTEATLQFNFTPVGNLADMQAGNQGPAQQTLALDVIGAFGDAGDLWSAIFDDDITINVDIDFDNLGAGILGSTGNVTAQSNFAPTKTALINDVTSADDAMAVANFQPGTSLDMLTNDNSTTASPVIRDNDGSANNFALDVPRANLKALGILAGNDPASDGSISFSNLFSWDFDQTPSGGEFDLIGVAAHEIGHLMGFVSGVDVVDITGGVGPFAPTALDNFRVFSVLDLYRYSAASLAEPSQPATGAVLDLAFGGNPFFSIDGGATSLATFSTGSFNGIGRQASHWLDNLGQGIMDPTFGAGEVGVITALDIQAFDVIGYDLIPAPTCLVGDADCDGDVDISGDILPALSNFTGPGSFGKTRLEGDVQGDLVGTPTTNVPADGDVDVSDLLIMLSSFTGPLDEGGLGDPAEAGDPNIPDLIYNAATGEVILDPDGSSIIGYSLQNATNSFLPAGHTPILVGVTTSLTSQLEEAALAPGSGSIGLVFPTGLDLAGLQALLAVNQVSRSLGAPLVPFDLVVLGTPVPEPATWAMAALALVLLPLARAVRRRSPAGQFGQVRRSPSTATADR
;
A
#
# COMPACT_ATOMS: atom_id res chain seq x y z
N MET A 1 68.57 6.49 -4.48
CA MET A 1 67.20 6.93 -4.83
C MET A 1 66.63 5.86 -5.77
N SER A 2 66.10 4.77 -5.20
CA SER A 2 64.65 4.52 -4.97
C SER A 2 63.96 4.22 -6.31
N ARG A 3 63.96 2.97 -6.79
CA ARG A 3 63.03 1.84 -6.47
C ARG A 3 61.55 2.25 -6.49
N SER A 4 60.90 2.01 -7.62
CA SER A 4 59.44 1.86 -7.76
C SER A 4 59.15 0.41 -8.18
N PRO A 5 58.22 -0.30 -7.51
CA PRO A 5 57.67 -1.51 -8.08
C PRO A 5 56.13 -1.54 -8.06
N HIS A 6 55.60 -2.37 -8.97
CA HIS A 6 54.26 -2.98 -8.97
C HIS A 6 53.09 -2.21 -9.61
N GLY A 7 52.60 -2.78 -10.71
CA GLY A 7 51.22 -2.65 -11.19
C GLY A 7 50.77 -4.02 -11.70
N LEU A 8 50.51 -4.94 -10.76
CA LEU A 8 49.96 -6.26 -11.04
C LEU A 8 48.44 -6.12 -11.16
N ARG A 9 47.90 -6.62 -12.28
CA ARG A 9 46.47 -6.71 -12.56
C ARG A 9 45.78 -7.59 -11.51
N VAL A 10 44.76 -7.07 -10.85
CA VAL A 10 43.77 -7.88 -10.12
C VAL A 10 42.39 -7.43 -10.58
N PHE A 11 41.71 -8.35 -11.25
CA PHE A 11 40.29 -8.34 -11.54
C PHE A 11 39.57 -8.45 -10.18
N CYS A 12 38.79 -7.45 -9.78
CA CYS A 12 37.93 -7.54 -8.61
C CYS A 12 36.48 -7.54 -9.06
N LEU A 13 35.95 -8.75 -9.19
CA LEU A 13 34.54 -9.09 -9.07
C LEU A 13 34.16 -8.75 -7.63
N LEU A 14 33.32 -7.74 -7.39
CA LEU A 14 32.65 -7.57 -6.11
C LEU A 14 31.15 -7.49 -6.33
N VAL A 15 30.52 -8.54 -5.84
CA VAL A 15 29.08 -8.74 -5.65
C VAL A 15 28.51 -7.53 -4.92
N GLY A 16 27.60 -6.81 -5.59
CA GLY A 16 26.69 -5.90 -4.92
C GLY A 16 25.70 -6.75 -4.14
N LEU A 17 25.95 -6.92 -2.85
CA LEU A 17 24.95 -7.41 -1.92
C LEU A 17 24.04 -6.21 -1.64
N LEU A 18 22.95 -6.13 -2.42
CA LEU A 18 21.86 -5.20 -2.19
C LEU A 18 21.29 -5.50 -0.81
N LEU A 19 21.27 -4.50 0.08
CA LEU A 19 20.35 -4.51 1.21
C LEU A 19 18.95 -4.48 0.59
N ALA A 20 18.32 -5.66 0.50
CA ALA A 20 16.89 -5.73 0.29
C ALA A 20 16.24 -5.10 1.53
N ALA A 21 15.85 -3.84 1.41
CA ALA A 21 14.58 -3.45 2.00
C ALA A 21 13.56 -4.44 1.40
N ASN A 22 12.73 -5.06 2.23
CA ASN A 22 11.56 -5.77 1.73
C ASN A 22 10.60 -4.73 1.16
N SER A 23 10.92 -4.15 0.00
CA SER A 23 9.88 -3.74 -0.93
C SER A 23 9.33 -5.05 -1.45
N THR A 24 8.08 -5.37 -1.13
CA THR A 24 7.31 -6.31 -1.94
C THR A 24 7.41 -5.77 -3.38
N GLU A 25 8.16 -6.45 -4.25
CA GLU A 25 8.13 -6.12 -5.67
C GLU A 25 6.67 -6.18 -6.10
N ALA A 26 6.21 -5.17 -6.85
CA ALA A 26 4.87 -5.21 -7.42
C ALA A 26 4.70 -6.50 -8.21
N THR A 27 3.59 -7.19 -7.96
CA THR A 27 3.22 -8.47 -8.55
C THR A 27 2.82 -8.29 -10.00
N LEU A 28 2.09 -7.22 -10.33
CA LEU A 28 1.85 -6.80 -11.71
C LEU A 28 3.12 -6.18 -12.26
N GLN A 29 3.71 -6.80 -13.28
CA GLN A 29 4.96 -6.36 -13.89
C GLN A 29 4.80 -6.04 -15.37
N PHE A 30 5.51 -5.02 -15.83
CA PHE A 30 5.60 -4.68 -17.24
C PHE A 30 7.01 -4.93 -17.78
N ASN A 31 7.08 -5.64 -18.91
CA ASN A 31 8.32 -5.90 -19.63
C ASN A 31 8.28 -5.19 -20.98
N PHE A 32 8.85 -3.99 -21.03
CA PHE A 32 8.93 -3.17 -22.25
C PHE A 32 10.16 -3.52 -23.08
N THR A 33 9.93 -3.90 -24.33
CA THR A 33 10.98 -4.21 -25.31
C THR A 33 11.00 -3.14 -26.40
N PRO A 34 12.05 -2.29 -26.46
CA PRO A 34 12.22 -1.35 -27.55
C PRO A 34 12.37 -2.08 -28.89
N VAL A 35 11.56 -1.67 -29.86
CA VAL A 35 11.61 -2.17 -31.24
C VAL A 35 11.76 -1.00 -32.22
N GLY A 36 11.87 -1.32 -33.51
CA GLY A 36 11.81 -0.33 -34.57
C GLY A 36 12.77 0.84 -34.42
N ASN A 37 12.24 2.06 -34.57
CA ASN A 37 13.01 3.29 -34.52
C ASN A 37 13.56 3.56 -33.11
N LEU A 38 12.79 3.26 -32.07
CA LEU A 38 13.21 3.44 -30.68
C LEU A 38 14.43 2.58 -30.32
N ALA A 39 14.46 1.33 -30.79
CA ALA A 39 15.63 0.46 -30.61
C ALA A 39 16.89 1.01 -31.30
N ASP A 40 16.75 1.56 -32.51
CA ASP A 40 17.85 2.20 -33.24
C ASP A 40 18.35 3.47 -32.53
N MET A 41 17.44 4.27 -31.98
CA MET A 41 17.78 5.44 -31.16
C MET A 41 18.53 5.01 -29.89
N GLN A 42 18.02 4.02 -29.16
CA GLN A 42 18.63 3.49 -27.93
C GLN A 42 20.05 2.94 -28.17
N ALA A 43 20.27 2.27 -29.31
CA ALA A 43 21.59 1.76 -29.71
C ALA A 43 22.61 2.87 -30.05
N GLY A 44 22.16 4.13 -30.15
CA GLY A 44 23.01 5.27 -30.52
C GLY A 44 23.25 5.40 -32.02
N ASN A 45 22.51 4.66 -32.86
CA ASN A 45 22.67 4.66 -34.31
C ASN A 45 22.30 6.02 -34.93
N GLN A 46 21.49 6.82 -34.24
CA GLN A 46 21.03 8.15 -34.66
C GLN A 46 21.73 9.30 -33.91
N GLY A 47 22.78 8.99 -33.14
CA GLY A 47 23.59 9.95 -32.40
C GLY A 47 23.15 10.18 -30.94
N PRO A 48 23.99 10.87 -30.14
CA PRO A 48 23.80 10.91 -28.68
C PRO A 48 22.50 11.56 -28.21
N ALA A 49 22.02 12.60 -28.91
CA ALA A 49 20.79 13.28 -28.52
C ALA A 49 19.55 12.37 -28.67
N GLN A 50 19.50 11.58 -29.75
CA GLN A 50 18.42 10.61 -29.96
C GLN A 50 18.52 9.44 -28.98
N GLN A 51 19.74 9.05 -28.60
CA GLN A 51 19.94 8.05 -27.57
C GLN A 51 19.42 8.50 -26.20
N THR A 52 19.64 9.78 -25.81
CA THR A 52 19.05 10.33 -24.59
C THR A 52 17.52 10.33 -24.66
N LEU A 53 16.94 10.85 -25.75
CA LEU A 53 15.50 10.84 -25.94
C LEU A 53 14.89 9.43 -25.87
N ALA A 54 15.57 8.42 -26.42
CA ALA A 54 15.12 7.03 -26.31
C ALA A 54 15.07 6.54 -24.86
N LEU A 55 16.06 6.90 -24.04
CA LEU A 55 16.07 6.54 -22.62
C LEU A 55 14.93 7.25 -21.87
N ASP A 56 14.64 8.51 -22.20
CA ASP A 56 13.53 9.25 -21.60
C ASP A 56 12.17 8.62 -21.98
N VAL A 57 11.97 8.24 -23.25
CA VAL A 57 10.76 7.54 -23.71
C VAL A 57 10.60 6.18 -23.03
N ILE A 58 11.68 5.38 -22.94
CA ILE A 58 11.66 4.07 -22.26
C ILE A 58 11.37 4.24 -20.76
N GLY A 59 11.95 5.27 -20.14
CA GLY A 59 11.68 5.63 -18.74
C GLY A 59 10.21 5.95 -18.50
N ALA A 60 9.60 6.78 -19.35
CA ALA A 60 8.19 7.14 -19.24
C ALA A 60 7.23 5.94 -19.39
N PHE A 61 7.56 4.93 -20.22
CA PHE A 61 6.82 3.67 -20.24
C PHE A 61 6.95 2.91 -18.92
N GLY A 62 8.15 2.87 -18.33
CA GLY A 62 8.39 2.32 -17.01
C GLY A 62 7.55 3.00 -15.94
N ASP A 63 7.62 4.33 -15.86
CA ASP A 63 6.86 5.13 -14.90
C ASP A 63 5.34 4.94 -15.08
N ALA A 64 4.86 4.84 -16.32
CA ALA A 64 3.45 4.57 -16.60
C ALA A 64 3.02 3.14 -16.22
N GLY A 65 3.92 2.15 -16.36
CA GLY A 65 3.71 0.80 -15.84
C GLY A 65 3.60 0.82 -14.31
N ASP A 66 4.48 1.56 -13.64
CA ASP A 66 4.48 1.70 -12.18
C ASP A 66 3.17 2.32 -11.67
N LEU A 67 2.52 3.23 -12.42
CA LEU A 67 1.20 3.76 -12.05
C LEU A 67 0.13 2.66 -11.95
N TRP A 68 0.13 1.70 -12.87
CA TRP A 68 -0.80 0.56 -12.85
C TRP A 68 -0.40 -0.50 -11.82
N SER A 69 0.91 -0.79 -11.71
CA SER A 69 1.47 -1.71 -10.72
C SER A 69 1.34 -1.21 -9.28
N ALA A 70 1.08 0.08 -9.07
CA ALA A 70 0.75 0.65 -7.76
C ALA A 70 -0.73 0.49 -7.37
N ILE A 71 -1.58 -0.02 -8.28
CA ILE A 71 -3.02 -0.18 -8.08
C ILE A 71 -3.41 -1.65 -8.03
N PHE A 72 -2.79 -2.51 -8.85
CA PHE A 72 -3.19 -3.91 -9.03
C PHE A 72 -2.13 -4.92 -8.55
N ASP A 73 -2.58 -6.06 -8.00
CA ASP A 73 -1.76 -7.10 -7.35
C ASP A 73 -1.68 -8.41 -8.15
N ASP A 74 -2.08 -8.40 -9.42
CA ASP A 74 -2.00 -9.57 -10.29
C ASP A 74 -0.55 -10.08 -10.45
N ASP A 75 -0.26 -11.33 -10.05
CA ASP A 75 1.06 -11.98 -10.29
C ASP A 75 1.24 -12.37 -11.77
N ILE A 76 1.38 -11.35 -12.62
CA ILE A 76 1.49 -11.47 -14.07
C ILE A 76 2.58 -10.55 -14.63
N THR A 77 3.15 -10.92 -15.77
CA THR A 77 4.04 -10.04 -16.54
C THR A 77 3.39 -9.71 -17.88
N ILE A 78 3.16 -8.43 -18.15
CA ILE A 78 2.67 -7.90 -19.43
C ILE A 78 3.88 -7.55 -20.31
N ASN A 79 4.04 -8.26 -21.42
CA ASN A 79 5.15 -8.06 -22.37
C ASN A 79 4.71 -7.14 -23.51
N VAL A 80 5.41 -6.02 -23.69
CA VAL A 80 5.01 -4.97 -24.62
C VAL A 80 6.17 -4.57 -25.52
N ASP A 81 5.94 -4.60 -26.83
CA ASP A 81 6.87 -4.01 -27.80
C ASP A 81 6.62 -2.50 -27.91
N ILE A 82 7.62 -1.67 -27.61
CA ILE A 82 7.47 -0.20 -27.62
C ILE A 82 8.29 0.46 -28.74
N ASP A 83 7.71 1.46 -29.39
CA ASP A 83 8.36 2.24 -30.46
C ASP A 83 8.07 3.75 -30.35
N PHE A 84 8.86 4.55 -31.06
CA PHE A 84 8.77 6.01 -31.13
C PHE A 84 9.04 6.46 -32.57
N ASP A 85 7.99 6.60 -33.37
CA ASP A 85 8.09 6.84 -34.82
C ASP A 85 7.03 7.84 -35.31
N ASN A 86 7.01 8.13 -36.62
CA ASN A 86 6.06 9.04 -37.23
C ASN A 86 4.69 8.37 -37.39
N LEU A 87 3.70 8.82 -36.60
CA LEU A 87 2.31 8.38 -36.70
C LEU A 87 1.45 9.34 -37.54
N GLY A 88 0.21 8.93 -37.83
CA GLY A 88 -0.76 9.75 -38.55
C GLY A 88 -1.02 11.10 -37.87
N ALA A 89 -1.45 12.09 -38.65
CA ALA A 89 -1.72 13.43 -38.14
C ALA A 89 -2.75 13.40 -36.99
N GLY A 90 -2.39 13.99 -35.84
CA GLY A 90 -3.24 14.03 -34.65
C GLY A 90 -3.22 12.78 -33.78
N ILE A 91 -2.34 11.80 -34.06
CA ILE A 91 -2.19 10.57 -33.28
C ILE A 91 -0.99 10.71 -32.36
N LEU A 92 -1.23 10.79 -31.05
CA LEU A 92 -0.21 10.88 -30.00
C LEU A 92 0.46 9.52 -29.77
N GLY A 93 -0.38 8.50 -29.55
CA GLY A 93 -0.01 7.11 -29.37
C GLY A 93 -0.92 6.17 -30.14
N SER A 94 -0.48 4.92 -30.26
CA SER A 94 -1.27 3.85 -30.84
C SER A 94 -0.94 2.54 -30.16
N THR A 95 -1.95 1.89 -29.61
CA THR A 95 -1.87 0.52 -29.08
C THR A 95 -2.32 -0.51 -30.10
N GLY A 96 -1.57 -1.60 -30.21
CA GLY A 96 -1.93 -2.82 -30.94
C GLY A 96 -1.99 -3.99 -29.98
N ASN A 97 -3.18 -4.58 -29.82
CA ASN A 97 -3.38 -5.74 -28.96
C ASN A 97 -3.09 -7.06 -29.69
N VAL A 98 -2.34 -7.97 -29.06
CA VAL A 98 -2.37 -9.37 -29.44
C VAL A 98 -3.52 -10.03 -28.67
N THR A 99 -4.53 -10.50 -29.40
CA THR A 99 -5.73 -11.07 -28.81
C THR A 99 -5.80 -12.59 -29.00
N ALA A 100 -6.55 -13.25 -28.13
CA ALA A 100 -6.92 -14.64 -28.30
C ALA A 100 -8.40 -14.86 -27.98
N GLN A 101 -8.92 -15.97 -28.48
CA GLN A 101 -10.31 -16.34 -28.26
C GLN A 101 -10.50 -16.89 -26.84
N SER A 102 -11.49 -16.36 -26.13
CA SER A 102 -12.11 -17.04 -24.99
C SER A 102 -13.62 -17.08 -25.18
N ASN A 103 -14.24 -18.24 -25.00
CA ASN A 103 -15.69 -18.32 -25.10
C ASN A 103 -16.35 -17.68 -23.87
N PHE A 104 -17.57 -17.16 -24.01
CA PHE A 104 -18.25 -16.44 -22.93
C PHE A 104 -18.36 -17.26 -21.64
N ALA A 105 -18.75 -18.54 -21.72
CA ALA A 105 -18.90 -19.38 -20.52
C ALA A 105 -17.58 -19.58 -19.72
N PRO A 106 -16.44 -19.93 -20.34
CA PRO A 106 -15.14 -19.90 -19.68
C PRO A 106 -14.76 -18.55 -19.11
N THR A 107 -14.90 -17.44 -19.85
CA THR A 107 -14.59 -16.09 -19.33
C THR A 107 -15.44 -15.74 -18.12
N LYS A 108 -16.74 -16.00 -18.19
CA LYS A 108 -17.65 -15.84 -17.05
C LYS A 108 -17.21 -16.68 -15.84
N THR A 109 -16.74 -17.90 -16.06
CA THR A 109 -16.26 -18.77 -14.98
C THR A 109 -14.96 -18.25 -14.37
N ALA A 110 -14.06 -17.68 -15.18
CA ALA A 110 -12.85 -17.03 -14.70
C ALA A 110 -13.21 -15.86 -13.80
N LEU A 111 -14.00 -14.90 -14.28
CA LEU A 111 -14.48 -13.74 -13.51
C LEU A 111 -15.19 -14.13 -12.18
N ILE A 112 -15.94 -15.23 -12.16
CA ILE A 112 -16.57 -15.74 -10.92
C ILE A 112 -15.53 -16.25 -9.92
N ASN A 113 -14.45 -16.86 -10.39
CA ASN A 113 -13.37 -17.33 -9.52
C ASN A 113 -12.42 -16.21 -9.10
N ASP A 114 -12.47 -15.09 -9.81
CA ASP A 114 -11.65 -13.90 -9.69
C ASP A 114 -12.28 -12.83 -8.80
N VAL A 115 -13.34 -13.16 -8.06
CA VAL A 115 -14.01 -12.18 -7.20
C VAL A 115 -13.11 -11.86 -6.01
N THR A 116 -12.49 -10.69 -6.03
CA THR A 116 -11.64 -10.17 -4.94
C THR A 116 -12.20 -8.88 -4.34
N SER A 117 -13.06 -8.17 -5.07
CA SER A 117 -13.69 -6.92 -4.64
C SER A 117 -15.22 -7.02 -4.46
N ALA A 118 -15.81 -5.98 -3.85
CA ALA A 118 -17.27 -5.85 -3.78
C ALA A 118 -17.90 -5.52 -5.15
N ASP A 119 -17.15 -4.86 -6.03
CA ASP A 119 -17.58 -4.52 -7.37
C ASP A 119 -17.58 -5.76 -8.27
N ASP A 120 -16.61 -6.67 -8.12
CA ASP A 120 -16.65 -8.00 -8.75
C ASP A 120 -17.88 -8.78 -8.32
N ALA A 121 -18.14 -8.83 -7.00
CA ALA A 121 -19.29 -9.54 -6.47
C ALA A 121 -20.60 -9.00 -7.04
N MET A 122 -20.70 -7.68 -7.26
CA MET A 122 -21.83 -7.04 -7.93
C MET A 122 -21.90 -7.42 -9.41
N ALA A 123 -20.79 -7.31 -10.14
CA ALA A 123 -20.67 -7.65 -11.55
C ALA A 123 -21.12 -9.09 -11.84
N VAL A 124 -20.53 -10.07 -11.14
CA VAL A 124 -20.79 -11.49 -11.40
C VAL A 124 -22.21 -11.91 -11.04
N ALA A 125 -22.82 -11.25 -10.04
CA ALA A 125 -24.21 -11.48 -9.66
C ALA A 125 -25.20 -11.05 -10.75
N ASN A 126 -24.78 -10.14 -11.64
CA ASN A 126 -25.59 -9.57 -12.70
C ASN A 126 -25.25 -10.11 -14.10
N PHE A 127 -24.43 -11.15 -14.22
CA PHE A 127 -24.17 -11.75 -15.52
C PHE A 127 -25.38 -12.47 -16.12
N GLN A 128 -25.51 -12.35 -17.44
CA GLN A 128 -26.46 -13.12 -18.23
C GLN A 128 -26.27 -14.64 -18.05
N PRO A 129 -27.34 -15.44 -18.04
CA PRO A 129 -27.24 -16.90 -17.99
C PRO A 129 -26.84 -17.47 -19.37
N GLY A 130 -26.42 -18.73 -19.39
CA GLY A 130 -26.14 -19.45 -20.64
C GLY A 130 -24.68 -19.40 -21.08
N THR A 131 -24.45 -19.64 -22.37
CA THR A 131 -23.10 -19.79 -22.96
C THR A 131 -22.79 -18.81 -24.08
N SER A 132 -23.74 -17.92 -24.40
CA SER A 132 -23.62 -16.85 -25.38
C SER A 132 -24.28 -15.59 -24.83
N LEU A 133 -23.85 -14.44 -25.34
CA LEU A 133 -24.41 -13.13 -25.04
C LEU A 133 -25.76 -12.94 -25.72
N ASP A 134 -26.61 -12.15 -25.07
CA ASP A 134 -27.86 -11.57 -25.60
C ASP A 134 -27.67 -10.05 -25.64
N MET A 135 -27.57 -9.47 -26.83
CA MET A 135 -27.08 -8.11 -27.01
C MET A 135 -27.83 -7.38 -28.11
N LEU A 136 -27.87 -6.05 -28.01
CA LEU A 136 -28.13 -5.19 -29.16
C LEU A 136 -26.83 -4.99 -29.94
N THR A 137 -26.92 -5.00 -31.27
CA THR A 137 -25.76 -4.78 -32.16
C THR A 137 -26.25 -4.19 -33.49
N ASN A 138 -25.33 -3.65 -34.27
CA ASN A 138 -25.57 -3.28 -35.67
C ASN A 138 -25.08 -4.35 -36.65
N ASP A 139 -24.70 -5.55 -36.18
CA ASP A 139 -24.29 -6.67 -37.02
C ASP A 139 -25.41 -7.04 -38.01
N ASN A 140 -25.22 -6.66 -39.26
CA ASN A 140 -26.01 -7.15 -40.37
C ASN A 140 -25.29 -6.93 -41.70
N SER A 141 -25.70 -7.69 -42.70
CA SER A 141 -25.16 -7.64 -44.06
C SER A 141 -25.66 -6.44 -44.89
N THR A 142 -26.11 -5.34 -44.26
CA THR A 142 -26.70 -4.19 -44.96
C THR A 142 -26.02 -2.87 -44.59
N THR A 143 -25.97 -1.93 -45.51
CA THR A 143 -25.42 -0.58 -45.25
C THR A 143 -26.36 0.31 -44.43
N ALA A 144 -27.61 -0.10 -44.22
CA ALA A 144 -28.54 0.61 -43.34
C ALA A 144 -28.22 0.37 -41.85
N SER A 145 -27.53 -0.75 -41.56
CA SER A 145 -27.08 -1.19 -40.24
C SER A 145 -28.03 -0.86 -39.07
N PRO A 146 -29.31 -1.27 -39.13
CA PRO A 146 -30.21 -1.08 -38.00
C PRO A 146 -29.68 -1.75 -36.74
N VAL A 147 -30.01 -1.19 -35.58
CA VAL A 147 -29.83 -1.89 -34.31
C VAL A 147 -30.78 -3.07 -34.28
N ILE A 148 -30.25 -4.26 -34.08
CA ILE A 148 -30.97 -5.53 -33.94
C ILE A 148 -30.59 -6.19 -32.62
N ARG A 149 -31.45 -7.09 -32.15
CA ARG A 149 -31.09 -7.99 -31.06
C ARG A 149 -30.47 -9.26 -31.63
N ASP A 150 -29.29 -9.57 -31.14
CA ASP A 150 -28.53 -10.77 -31.46
C ASP A 150 -28.45 -11.67 -30.22
N ASN A 151 -29.00 -12.87 -30.37
CA ASN A 151 -29.05 -13.90 -29.34
C ASN A 151 -29.08 -15.32 -29.95
N ASP A 152 -28.45 -15.47 -31.12
CA ASP A 152 -28.61 -16.67 -31.95
C ASP A 152 -27.56 -17.76 -31.71
N GLY A 153 -26.54 -17.50 -30.88
CA GLY A 153 -25.48 -18.46 -30.56
C GLY A 153 -24.35 -18.55 -31.60
N SER A 154 -24.29 -17.64 -32.58
CA SER A 154 -23.19 -17.54 -33.54
C SER A 154 -21.87 -17.04 -32.91
N ALA A 155 -20.78 -16.97 -33.67
CA ALA A 155 -19.45 -16.78 -33.10
C ALA A 155 -19.28 -15.42 -32.40
N ASN A 156 -19.96 -14.37 -32.88
CA ASN A 156 -19.88 -13.01 -32.32
C ASN A 156 -20.54 -12.91 -30.94
N ASN A 157 -21.55 -13.73 -30.64
CA ASN A 157 -22.21 -13.77 -29.34
C ASN A 157 -21.69 -14.93 -28.45
N PHE A 158 -20.97 -15.91 -29.01
CA PHE A 158 -20.41 -17.04 -28.27
C PHE A 158 -18.95 -16.83 -27.84
N ALA A 159 -18.15 -16.15 -28.65
CA ALA A 159 -16.71 -16.02 -28.47
C ALA A 159 -16.26 -14.56 -28.33
N LEU A 160 -15.50 -14.28 -27.27
CA LEU A 160 -14.89 -12.99 -27.01
C LEU A 160 -13.51 -12.91 -27.68
N ASP A 161 -13.15 -11.71 -28.14
CA ASP A 161 -11.81 -11.35 -28.57
C ASP A 161 -11.09 -10.64 -27.42
N VAL A 162 -10.26 -11.39 -26.68
CA VAL A 162 -9.71 -10.91 -25.41
C VAL A 162 -8.22 -10.60 -25.57
N PRO A 163 -7.76 -9.39 -25.18
CA PRO A 163 -6.33 -9.10 -25.07
C PRO A 163 -5.60 -10.12 -24.20
N ARG A 164 -4.38 -10.48 -24.59
CA ARG A 164 -3.61 -11.48 -23.85
C ARG A 164 -3.28 -11.06 -22.42
N ALA A 165 -3.06 -9.77 -22.16
CA ALA A 165 -2.86 -9.26 -20.81
C ALA A 165 -4.10 -9.52 -19.93
N ASN A 166 -5.30 -9.22 -20.44
CA ASN A 166 -6.55 -9.52 -19.74
C ASN A 166 -6.75 -11.04 -19.53
N LEU A 167 -6.32 -11.89 -20.47
CA LEU A 167 -6.36 -13.35 -20.27
C LEU A 167 -5.41 -13.85 -19.18
N LYS A 168 -4.29 -13.16 -18.96
CA LYS A 168 -3.34 -13.46 -17.87
C LYS A 168 -3.94 -13.11 -16.52
N ALA A 169 -4.53 -11.92 -16.42
CA ALA A 169 -5.20 -11.43 -15.22
C ALA A 169 -6.32 -12.40 -14.79
N LEU A 170 -7.18 -12.79 -15.74
CA LEU A 170 -8.23 -13.81 -15.54
C LEU A 170 -7.72 -15.26 -15.28
N GLY A 171 -6.41 -15.50 -15.25
CA GLY A 171 -5.81 -16.83 -15.09
C GLY A 171 -6.13 -17.83 -16.22
N ILE A 172 -6.68 -17.38 -17.34
CA ILE A 172 -6.96 -18.21 -18.53
C ILE A 172 -5.68 -18.51 -19.29
N LEU A 173 -4.78 -17.52 -19.36
CA LEU A 173 -3.41 -17.65 -19.82
C LEU A 173 -2.45 -17.63 -18.62
N ALA A 174 -1.31 -18.31 -18.71
CA ALA A 174 -0.33 -18.27 -17.64
C ALA A 174 0.21 -16.83 -17.46
N GLY A 175 0.24 -16.33 -16.23
CA GLY A 175 0.67 -14.95 -15.90
C GLY A 175 2.07 -14.60 -16.43
N ASN A 176 2.97 -15.59 -16.48
CA ASN A 176 4.34 -15.46 -16.98
C ASN A 176 4.53 -15.94 -18.43
N ASP A 177 3.45 -16.07 -19.22
CA ASP A 177 3.57 -16.43 -20.63
C ASP A 177 4.45 -15.40 -21.37
N PRO A 178 5.55 -15.83 -22.02
CA PRO A 178 6.60 -14.92 -22.49
C PRO A 178 6.30 -14.30 -23.85
N ALA A 179 5.20 -14.66 -24.51
CA ALA A 179 4.87 -14.04 -25.79
C ALA A 179 4.38 -12.61 -25.60
N SER A 180 4.64 -11.75 -26.60
CA SER A 180 4.19 -10.36 -26.65
C SER A 180 2.67 -10.29 -26.49
N ASP A 181 2.22 -9.41 -25.61
CA ASP A 181 0.80 -9.13 -25.35
C ASP A 181 0.29 -7.98 -26.23
N GLY A 182 1.20 -7.20 -26.80
CA GLY A 182 0.89 -6.15 -27.76
C GLY A 182 2.05 -5.21 -28.00
N SER A 183 1.75 -4.13 -28.69
CA SER A 183 2.71 -3.08 -29.02
C SER A 183 2.12 -1.71 -28.76
N ILE A 184 2.96 -0.77 -28.32
CA ILE A 184 2.62 0.66 -28.25
C ILE A 184 3.62 1.45 -29.08
N SER A 185 3.15 2.40 -29.86
CA SER A 185 4.01 3.34 -30.57
C SER A 185 3.59 4.77 -30.27
N PHE A 186 4.57 5.62 -29.95
CA PHE A 186 4.34 7.07 -29.81
C PHE A 186 4.85 7.86 -31.00
N SER A 187 4.20 8.99 -31.23
CA SER A 187 4.53 9.88 -32.32
C SER A 187 5.74 10.76 -32.00
N ASN A 188 6.74 10.72 -32.87
CA ASN A 188 7.90 11.62 -32.81
C ASN A 188 7.63 13.03 -33.37
N LEU A 189 6.37 13.33 -33.71
CA LEU A 189 5.94 14.62 -34.27
C LEU A 189 5.49 15.65 -33.22
N PHE A 190 5.36 15.24 -31.96
CA PHE A 190 4.86 16.08 -30.87
C PHE A 190 5.97 16.44 -29.88
N SER A 191 5.71 17.50 -29.10
CA SER A 191 6.53 17.86 -27.96
C SER A 191 6.02 17.13 -26.73
N TRP A 192 6.91 16.45 -26.04
CA TRP A 192 6.60 15.56 -24.93
C TRP A 192 7.21 16.07 -23.64
N ASP A 193 6.42 15.97 -22.58
CA ASP A 193 6.86 16.08 -21.20
C ASP A 193 7.07 14.67 -20.63
N PHE A 194 8.11 14.49 -19.82
CA PHE A 194 8.56 13.18 -19.34
C PHE A 194 8.49 13.06 -17.81
N ASP A 195 7.91 14.03 -17.10
CA ASP A 195 7.86 14.05 -15.63
C ASP A 195 6.51 14.44 -15.03
N GLN A 196 5.43 14.37 -15.83
CA GLN A 196 4.05 14.75 -15.46
C GLN A 196 3.90 16.21 -15.02
N THR A 197 4.74 17.12 -15.54
CA THR A 197 4.59 18.57 -15.34
C THR A 197 4.50 19.34 -16.66
N PRO A 198 3.64 18.92 -17.61
CA PRO A 198 3.63 19.43 -18.97
C PRO A 198 3.36 20.94 -18.99
N SER A 199 4.21 21.66 -19.71
CA SER A 199 3.95 23.07 -20.01
C SER A 199 2.92 23.20 -21.15
N GLY A 200 2.37 24.40 -21.38
CA GLY A 200 1.24 24.64 -22.30
C GLY A 200 1.48 24.36 -23.81
N GLY A 201 2.50 23.59 -24.18
CA GLY A 201 2.73 23.08 -25.54
C GLY A 201 3.29 21.66 -25.58
N GLU A 202 3.46 21.01 -24.43
CA GLU A 202 3.93 19.64 -24.29
C GLU A 202 2.76 18.73 -23.89
N PHE A 203 2.81 17.47 -24.32
CA PHE A 203 1.89 16.43 -23.87
C PHE A 203 2.56 15.59 -22.79
N ASP A 204 1.82 15.22 -21.75
CA ASP A 204 2.27 14.29 -20.71
C ASP A 204 2.48 12.89 -21.31
N LEU A 205 3.73 12.51 -21.55
CA LEU A 205 4.05 11.21 -22.14
C LEU A 205 3.71 10.06 -21.17
N ILE A 206 3.89 10.25 -19.86
CA ILE A 206 3.60 9.22 -18.85
C ILE A 206 2.08 9.00 -18.80
N GLY A 207 1.29 10.07 -18.77
CA GLY A 207 -0.18 9.98 -18.81
C GLY A 207 -0.69 9.33 -20.10
N VAL A 208 -0.15 9.72 -21.26
CA VAL A 208 -0.50 9.07 -22.54
C VAL A 208 -0.06 7.62 -22.56
N ALA A 209 1.08 7.26 -21.97
CA ALA A 209 1.51 5.88 -21.85
C ALA A 209 0.63 5.05 -20.93
N ALA A 210 0.20 5.60 -19.80
CA ALA A 210 -0.73 4.93 -18.91
C ALA A 210 -2.09 4.68 -19.61
N HIS A 211 -2.56 5.63 -20.42
CA HIS A 211 -3.72 5.44 -21.30
C HIS A 211 -3.55 4.28 -22.29
N GLU A 212 -2.45 4.26 -23.06
CA GLU A 212 -2.19 3.20 -24.03
C GLU A 212 -2.01 1.82 -23.36
N ILE A 213 -1.37 1.77 -22.19
CA ILE A 213 -1.28 0.56 -21.37
C ILE A 213 -2.69 0.08 -20.94
N GLY A 214 -3.60 0.99 -20.62
CA GLY A 214 -4.99 0.63 -20.33
C GLY A 214 -5.69 -0.13 -21.47
N HIS A 215 -5.43 0.26 -22.72
CA HIS A 215 -5.90 -0.50 -23.88
C HIS A 215 -5.26 -1.89 -23.99
N LEU A 216 -3.98 -2.05 -23.63
CA LEU A 216 -3.34 -3.37 -23.57
C LEU A 216 -3.96 -4.26 -22.50
N MET A 217 -4.26 -3.66 -21.34
CA MET A 217 -4.79 -4.37 -20.19
C MET A 217 -6.21 -4.88 -20.43
N GLY A 218 -7.03 -4.22 -21.23
CA GLY A 218 -8.36 -4.75 -21.55
C GLY A 218 -9.42 -3.71 -21.80
N PHE A 219 -9.08 -2.42 -21.73
CA PHE A 219 -9.98 -1.33 -22.04
C PHE A 219 -10.17 -1.20 -23.56
N VAL A 220 -10.77 -2.21 -24.15
CA VAL A 220 -11.07 -2.32 -25.59
C VAL A 220 -12.52 -2.69 -25.75
N SER A 221 -13.12 -2.39 -26.90
CA SER A 221 -14.51 -2.72 -27.17
C SER A 221 -14.67 -3.26 -28.58
N GLY A 222 -15.45 -4.33 -28.72
CA GLY A 222 -15.87 -4.86 -30.01
C GLY A 222 -16.78 -3.90 -30.78
N VAL A 223 -17.34 -2.88 -30.12
CA VAL A 223 -18.14 -1.85 -30.78
C VAL A 223 -17.30 -1.08 -31.81
N ASP A 224 -15.99 -0.96 -31.65
CA ASP A 224 -15.12 -0.41 -32.70
C ASP A 224 -15.11 -1.27 -33.97
N VAL A 225 -15.18 -2.60 -33.83
CA VAL A 225 -15.32 -3.51 -34.98
C VAL A 225 -16.70 -3.34 -35.62
N VAL A 226 -17.77 -3.27 -34.82
CA VAL A 226 -19.13 -3.02 -35.30
C VAL A 226 -19.22 -1.67 -36.05
N ASP A 227 -18.55 -0.64 -35.55
CA ASP A 227 -18.50 0.70 -36.14
C ASP A 227 -17.80 0.72 -37.51
N ILE A 228 -16.65 0.05 -37.66
CA ILE A 228 -15.95 0.05 -38.95
C ILE A 228 -16.60 -0.87 -40.00
N THR A 229 -17.39 -1.85 -39.57
CA THR A 229 -18.02 -2.87 -40.44
C THR A 229 -19.50 -2.62 -40.75
N GLY A 230 -20.13 -1.67 -40.07
CA GLY A 230 -21.51 -1.25 -40.30
C GLY A 230 -21.64 0.21 -40.78
N GLY A 231 -22.82 0.54 -41.28
CA GLY A 231 -23.24 1.90 -41.65
C GLY A 231 -22.31 2.56 -42.66
N VAL A 232 -21.68 3.67 -42.27
CA VAL A 232 -20.71 4.43 -43.08
C VAL A 232 -19.25 4.02 -42.80
N GLY A 233 -19.04 2.96 -42.03
CA GLY A 233 -17.73 2.39 -41.75
C GLY A 233 -17.00 1.94 -43.03
N PRO A 234 -15.66 2.00 -43.07
CA PRO A 234 -14.88 1.75 -44.28
C PRO A 234 -14.92 0.29 -44.76
N PHE A 235 -15.34 -0.65 -43.90
CA PHE A 235 -15.48 -2.08 -44.22
C PHE A 235 -16.95 -2.51 -44.30
N ALA A 236 -17.89 -1.56 -44.37
CA ALA A 236 -19.30 -1.86 -44.44
C ALA A 236 -19.77 -2.26 -45.85
N PRO A 237 -20.73 -3.20 -45.96
CA PRO A 237 -21.27 -4.04 -44.89
C PRO A 237 -20.45 -5.34 -44.71
N THR A 238 -20.16 -5.72 -43.47
CA THR A 238 -19.60 -7.03 -43.12
C THR A 238 -20.47 -7.69 -42.05
N ALA A 239 -20.86 -8.95 -42.27
CA ALA A 239 -21.60 -9.75 -41.29
C ALA A 239 -20.61 -10.38 -40.29
N LEU A 240 -20.87 -10.23 -38.99
CA LEU A 240 -19.94 -10.59 -37.92
C LEU A 240 -20.23 -11.96 -37.29
N ASP A 241 -21.33 -12.64 -37.60
CA ASP A 241 -21.70 -14.00 -37.10
C ASP A 241 -20.57 -15.04 -37.05
N ASN A 242 -19.54 -14.92 -37.91
CA ASN A 242 -18.42 -15.86 -37.99
C ASN A 242 -17.12 -15.37 -37.32
N PHE A 243 -17.16 -14.23 -36.64
CA PHE A 243 -16.01 -13.60 -36.00
C PHE A 243 -16.22 -13.56 -34.49
N ARG A 244 -15.14 -13.61 -33.72
CA ARG A 244 -15.15 -13.13 -32.34
C ARG A 244 -14.97 -11.62 -32.37
N VAL A 245 -15.77 -10.89 -31.58
CA VAL A 245 -15.89 -9.43 -31.74
C VAL A 245 -15.72 -8.71 -30.41
N PHE A 246 -16.45 -9.13 -29.39
CA PHE A 246 -16.59 -8.37 -28.15
C PHE A 246 -15.52 -8.72 -27.12
N SER A 247 -15.18 -7.74 -26.28
CA SER A 247 -14.18 -7.84 -25.23
C SER A 247 -14.82 -8.21 -23.88
N VAL A 248 -14.01 -8.25 -22.82
CA VAL A 248 -14.49 -8.42 -21.44
C VAL A 248 -15.20 -7.15 -20.94
N LEU A 249 -14.68 -5.96 -21.28
CA LEU A 249 -15.29 -4.67 -20.92
C LEU A 249 -16.73 -4.54 -21.46
N ASP A 250 -17.01 -5.11 -22.63
CA ASP A 250 -18.33 -5.09 -23.27
C ASP A 250 -19.42 -5.78 -22.44
N LEU A 251 -19.07 -6.64 -21.48
CA LEU A 251 -20.01 -7.29 -20.55
C LEU A 251 -20.72 -6.30 -19.62
N TYR A 252 -20.23 -5.05 -19.56
CA TYR A 252 -20.71 -4.00 -18.68
C TYR A 252 -21.34 -2.83 -19.43
N ARG A 253 -21.63 -2.99 -20.72
CA ARG A 253 -22.17 -1.94 -21.59
C ARG A 253 -23.67 -2.08 -21.77
N TYR A 254 -24.43 -1.08 -21.29
CA TYR A 254 -25.90 -1.06 -21.32
C TYR A 254 -26.42 0.25 -21.90
N SER A 255 -27.70 0.27 -22.27
CA SER A 255 -28.40 1.51 -22.61
C SER A 255 -29.87 1.47 -22.23
N ALA A 256 -30.53 2.61 -22.27
CA ALA A 256 -31.98 2.66 -22.11
C ALA A 256 -32.73 1.79 -23.13
N ALA A 257 -32.17 1.59 -24.33
CA ALA A 257 -32.76 0.72 -25.35
C ALA A 257 -32.60 -0.75 -24.98
N SER A 258 -31.40 -1.17 -24.57
CA SER A 258 -31.16 -2.57 -24.18
C SER A 258 -31.97 -2.97 -22.96
N LEU A 259 -32.13 -2.06 -21.98
CA LEU A 259 -32.97 -2.27 -20.79
C LEU A 259 -34.47 -2.27 -21.09
N ALA A 260 -34.89 -1.66 -22.20
CA ALA A 260 -36.28 -1.64 -22.65
C ALA A 260 -36.66 -2.86 -23.51
N GLU A 261 -35.71 -3.72 -23.88
CA GLU A 261 -36.00 -4.91 -24.68
C GLU A 261 -37.01 -5.85 -23.98
N PRO A 262 -38.02 -6.34 -24.71
CA PRO A 262 -38.95 -7.31 -24.15
C PRO A 262 -38.24 -8.64 -23.89
N SER A 263 -38.67 -9.40 -22.88
CA SER A 263 -38.07 -10.71 -22.55
C SER A 263 -36.58 -10.61 -22.23
N GLN A 264 -36.25 -9.80 -21.22
CA GLN A 264 -34.90 -9.75 -20.65
C GLN A 264 -34.40 -11.14 -20.24
N PRO A 265 -33.06 -11.36 -20.22
CA PRO A 265 -32.45 -12.54 -19.61
C PRO A 265 -32.93 -12.78 -18.17
N ALA A 266 -32.85 -14.02 -17.70
CA ALA A 266 -33.34 -14.37 -16.35
C ALA A 266 -32.50 -13.76 -15.21
N THR A 267 -31.22 -13.48 -15.48
CA THR A 267 -30.29 -12.71 -14.64
C THR A 267 -29.53 -11.75 -15.56
N GLY A 268 -29.15 -10.57 -15.05
CA GLY A 268 -28.61 -9.51 -15.90
C GLY A 268 -29.65 -8.88 -16.84
N ALA A 269 -29.17 -8.20 -17.88
CA ALA A 269 -30.00 -7.57 -18.91
C ALA A 269 -29.33 -7.66 -20.28
N VAL A 270 -30.11 -7.45 -21.36
CA VAL A 270 -29.57 -7.34 -22.72
C VAL A 270 -28.48 -6.25 -22.75
N LEU A 271 -27.32 -6.57 -23.30
CA LEU A 271 -26.20 -5.62 -23.46
C LEU A 271 -26.45 -4.68 -24.64
N ASP A 272 -25.78 -3.52 -24.67
CA ASP A 272 -25.79 -2.63 -25.84
C ASP A 272 -24.41 -2.53 -26.50
N LEU A 273 -24.19 -3.40 -27.48
CA LEU A 273 -22.95 -3.46 -28.26
C LEU A 273 -23.14 -2.86 -29.67
N ALA A 274 -24.11 -1.95 -29.82
CA ALA A 274 -24.30 -1.15 -31.00
C ALA A 274 -23.41 0.11 -30.98
N PHE A 275 -23.09 0.63 -32.17
CA PHE A 275 -22.49 1.95 -32.28
C PHE A 275 -23.55 3.05 -32.09
N GLY A 276 -23.10 4.26 -31.80
CA GLY A 276 -23.97 5.41 -31.54
C GLY A 276 -24.74 5.30 -30.22
N GLY A 277 -25.86 6.02 -30.13
CA GLY A 277 -26.71 6.00 -28.93
C GLY A 277 -26.09 6.71 -27.72
N ASN A 278 -26.54 6.32 -26.52
CA ASN A 278 -25.99 6.77 -25.24
C ASN A 278 -25.73 5.57 -24.31
N PRO A 279 -24.83 4.65 -24.70
CA PRO A 279 -24.47 3.52 -23.86
C PRO A 279 -23.64 3.97 -22.66
N PHE A 280 -23.75 3.22 -21.58
CA PHE A 280 -23.09 3.50 -20.30
C PHE A 280 -22.51 2.25 -19.67
N PHE A 281 -21.50 2.46 -18.83
CA PHE A 281 -20.87 1.44 -18.00
C PHE A 281 -21.70 1.19 -16.74
N SER A 282 -21.93 -0.08 -16.42
CA SER A 282 -22.68 -0.52 -15.25
C SER A 282 -22.28 -1.93 -14.85
N ILE A 283 -22.07 -2.13 -13.55
CA ILE A 283 -21.73 -3.43 -12.94
C ILE A 283 -22.95 -4.09 -12.27
N ASP A 284 -24.07 -3.39 -12.16
CA ASP A 284 -25.28 -3.83 -11.48
C ASP A 284 -26.42 -4.20 -12.46
N GLY A 285 -26.05 -4.72 -13.64
CA GLY A 285 -27.00 -5.16 -14.66
C GLY A 285 -27.74 -4.01 -15.36
N GLY A 286 -27.14 -2.82 -15.38
CA GLY A 286 -27.70 -1.61 -15.99
C GLY A 286 -28.58 -0.78 -15.06
N ALA A 287 -28.62 -1.07 -13.76
CA ALA A 287 -29.46 -0.32 -12.81
C ALA A 287 -28.86 1.07 -12.51
N THR A 288 -27.54 1.19 -12.47
CA THR A 288 -26.79 2.43 -12.25
C THR A 288 -25.90 2.74 -13.45
N SER A 289 -25.97 3.98 -13.94
CA SER A 289 -25.05 4.49 -14.96
C SER A 289 -23.83 5.11 -14.28
N LEU A 290 -22.71 4.38 -14.25
CA LEU A 290 -21.46 4.79 -13.60
C LEU A 290 -20.66 5.75 -14.49
N ALA A 291 -20.59 5.46 -15.79
CA ALA A 291 -19.93 6.31 -16.77
C ALA A 291 -20.55 6.17 -18.16
N THR A 292 -20.28 7.14 -19.04
CA THR A 292 -20.77 7.11 -20.42
C THR A 292 -19.64 6.69 -21.34
N PHE A 293 -19.94 5.82 -22.30
CA PHE A 293 -18.96 5.43 -23.30
C PHE A 293 -18.99 6.37 -24.50
N SER A 294 -17.84 6.50 -25.14
CA SER A 294 -17.79 6.91 -26.54
C SER A 294 -18.46 5.85 -27.44
N THR A 295 -18.88 6.27 -28.64
CA THR A 295 -19.87 5.51 -29.42
C THR A 295 -19.47 5.20 -30.86
N GLY A 296 -18.21 5.38 -31.25
CA GLY A 296 -17.70 5.04 -32.58
C GLY A 296 -17.22 6.24 -33.39
N SER A 297 -16.18 6.00 -34.19
CA SER A 297 -15.50 7.01 -35.01
C SER A 297 -16.23 7.31 -36.31
N PHE A 298 -17.00 6.36 -36.85
CA PHE A 298 -17.66 6.49 -38.15
C PHE A 298 -19.16 6.72 -38.03
N ASN A 299 -19.84 5.95 -37.17
CA ASN A 299 -21.29 5.99 -37.00
C ASN A 299 -21.73 6.57 -35.65
N GLY A 300 -20.78 6.96 -34.81
CA GLY A 300 -20.99 7.53 -33.49
C GLY A 300 -20.65 9.02 -33.40
N ILE A 301 -20.05 9.40 -32.28
CA ILE A 301 -19.65 10.77 -31.95
C ILE A 301 -18.30 11.19 -32.53
N GLY A 302 -17.62 10.31 -33.29
CA GLY A 302 -16.33 10.61 -33.91
C GLY A 302 -15.11 10.20 -33.07
N ARG A 303 -15.32 9.41 -32.01
CA ARG A 303 -14.29 8.84 -31.14
C ARG A 303 -14.51 7.34 -30.99
N GLN A 304 -13.44 6.56 -30.79
CA GLN A 304 -13.51 5.09 -30.65
C GLN A 304 -14.37 4.71 -29.45
N ALA A 305 -15.11 3.60 -29.54
CA ALA A 305 -16.02 3.13 -28.50
C ALA A 305 -15.30 2.45 -27.34
N SER A 306 -14.05 2.04 -27.53
CA SER A 306 -13.07 1.61 -26.51
C SER A 306 -12.63 2.71 -25.55
N HIS A 307 -13.47 3.71 -25.28
CA HIS A 307 -13.11 4.89 -24.49
C HIS A 307 -14.29 5.40 -23.66
N TRP A 308 -13.98 6.11 -22.58
CA TRP A 308 -14.94 7.00 -21.94
C TRP A 308 -15.41 8.10 -22.88
N LEU A 309 -16.48 8.81 -22.50
CA LEU A 309 -16.95 9.94 -23.28
C LEU A 309 -16.05 11.16 -23.05
N ASP A 310 -15.49 11.65 -24.15
CA ASP A 310 -14.56 12.78 -24.26
C ASP A 310 -15.02 14.04 -23.45
N ASN A 311 -14.09 14.68 -22.74
CA ASN A 311 -14.25 15.94 -21.98
C ASN A 311 -15.22 15.89 -20.80
N LEU A 312 -15.41 14.73 -20.18
CA LEU A 312 -16.19 14.61 -18.93
C LEU A 312 -15.35 14.45 -17.66
N GLY A 313 -14.01 14.36 -17.79
CA GLY A 313 -13.12 14.10 -16.66
C GLY A 313 -13.43 12.76 -15.99
N GLN A 314 -13.86 11.78 -16.79
CA GLN A 314 -14.28 10.45 -16.31
C GLN A 314 -13.10 9.59 -15.91
N GLY A 315 -11.96 9.72 -16.60
CA GLY A 315 -10.81 8.87 -16.36
C GLY A 315 -9.72 9.06 -17.39
N ILE A 316 -8.62 8.35 -17.18
CA ILE A 316 -7.48 8.36 -18.11
C ILE A 316 -7.86 7.77 -19.47
N MET A 317 -8.87 6.91 -19.54
CA MET A 317 -9.38 6.32 -20.78
C MET A 317 -10.27 7.28 -21.61
N ASP A 318 -10.09 8.59 -21.46
CA ASP A 318 -10.65 9.62 -22.36
C ASP A 318 -9.97 9.54 -23.74
N PRO A 319 -10.71 9.63 -24.86
CA PRO A 319 -10.14 9.49 -26.20
C PRO A 319 -9.28 10.67 -26.66
N THR A 320 -9.10 11.71 -25.84
CA THR A 320 -8.20 12.81 -26.14
C THR A 320 -7.34 13.23 -24.97
N PHE A 321 -6.15 13.73 -25.31
CA PHE A 321 -5.25 14.41 -24.39
C PHE A 321 -4.96 15.80 -24.92
N GLY A 322 -5.10 16.81 -24.07
CA GLY A 322 -4.70 18.18 -24.34
C GLY A 322 -3.22 18.44 -24.09
N ALA A 323 -2.64 19.43 -24.77
CA ALA A 323 -1.31 19.93 -24.40
C ALA A 323 -1.39 20.70 -23.07
N GLY A 324 -0.46 20.42 -22.15
CA GLY A 324 -0.47 20.96 -20.78
C GLY A 324 -1.44 20.25 -19.83
N GLU A 325 -2.08 19.16 -20.27
CA GLU A 325 -2.92 18.31 -19.43
C GLU A 325 -2.11 17.16 -18.83
N VAL A 326 -2.37 16.84 -17.56
CA VAL A 326 -1.80 15.69 -16.86
C VAL A 326 -2.80 14.54 -16.90
N GLY A 327 -2.35 13.37 -17.31
CA GLY A 327 -3.19 12.16 -17.31
C GLY A 327 -3.37 11.63 -15.90
N VAL A 328 -4.61 11.35 -15.51
CA VAL A 328 -4.94 10.86 -14.15
C VAL A 328 -5.78 9.61 -14.25
N ILE A 329 -5.27 8.51 -13.68
CA ILE A 329 -6.07 7.30 -13.42
C ILE A 329 -7.06 7.63 -12.31
N THR A 330 -8.35 7.46 -12.58
CA THR A 330 -9.43 7.77 -11.64
C THR A 330 -10.01 6.50 -11.02
N ALA A 331 -10.81 6.65 -9.97
CA ALA A 331 -11.56 5.54 -9.38
C ALA A 331 -12.47 4.81 -10.38
N LEU A 332 -12.95 5.51 -11.42
CA LEU A 332 -13.76 4.89 -12.47
C LEU A 332 -12.93 3.97 -13.36
N ASP A 333 -11.72 4.40 -13.74
CA ASP A 333 -10.80 3.54 -14.50
C ASP A 333 -10.50 2.29 -13.68
N ILE A 334 -10.12 2.48 -12.41
CA ILE A 334 -9.81 1.40 -11.47
C ILE A 334 -10.97 0.41 -11.37
N GLN A 335 -12.20 0.89 -11.15
CA GLN A 335 -13.39 0.04 -11.09
C GLN A 335 -13.64 -0.73 -12.39
N ALA A 336 -13.37 -0.12 -13.54
CA ALA A 336 -13.53 -0.80 -14.83
C ALA A 336 -12.49 -1.90 -15.06
N PHE A 337 -11.24 -1.68 -14.62
CA PHE A 337 -10.17 -2.67 -14.69
C PHE A 337 -10.38 -3.82 -13.69
N ASP A 338 -10.83 -3.50 -12.47
CA ASP A 338 -11.20 -4.47 -11.42
C ASP A 338 -12.18 -5.51 -11.97
N VAL A 339 -13.34 -5.07 -12.44
CA VAL A 339 -14.39 -5.99 -12.92
C VAL A 339 -14.07 -6.69 -14.24
N ILE A 340 -13.02 -6.32 -14.97
CA ILE A 340 -12.55 -7.09 -16.14
C ILE A 340 -11.45 -8.09 -15.78
N GLY A 341 -11.09 -8.17 -14.49
CA GLY A 341 -10.28 -9.23 -13.89
C GLY A 341 -8.87 -8.81 -13.45
N TYR A 342 -8.70 -7.56 -13.02
CA TYR A 342 -7.45 -7.09 -12.40
C TYR A 342 -7.65 -6.88 -10.91
N ASP A 343 -6.96 -7.64 -10.09
CA ASP A 343 -7.15 -7.61 -8.65
C ASP A 343 -6.53 -6.35 -8.04
N LEU A 344 -7.33 -5.55 -7.33
CA LEU A 344 -6.80 -4.41 -6.58
C LEU A 344 -5.77 -4.89 -5.57
N ILE A 345 -4.68 -4.14 -5.43
CA ILE A 345 -3.84 -4.21 -4.23
C ILE A 345 -4.79 -4.02 -3.06
N PRO A 346 -4.92 -5.01 -2.15
CA PRO A 346 -5.79 -4.85 -1.01
C PRO A 346 -5.40 -3.56 -0.32
N ALA A 347 -6.35 -2.63 -0.24
CA ALA A 347 -6.19 -1.49 0.65
C ALA A 347 -5.74 -2.08 2.00
N PRO A 348 -4.74 -1.49 2.69
CA PRO A 348 -4.35 -1.96 3.99
C PRO A 348 -5.63 -2.16 4.79
N THR A 349 -5.84 -3.35 5.32
CA THR A 349 -7.12 -3.67 5.97
C THR A 349 -7.26 -2.73 7.15
N CYS A 350 -8.04 -1.64 7.00
CA CYS A 350 -8.12 -0.63 8.04
C CYS A 350 -8.65 -1.30 9.30
N LEU A 351 -7.81 -1.35 10.33
CA LEU A 351 -8.21 -1.94 11.59
C LEU A 351 -9.32 -1.09 12.21
N VAL A 352 -10.19 -1.68 13.03
CA VAL A 352 -11.18 -0.88 13.75
C VAL A 352 -10.42 0.07 14.68
N GLY A 353 -10.50 1.39 14.46
CA GLY A 353 -9.71 2.40 15.19
C GLY A 353 -8.54 3.02 14.41
N ASP A 354 -8.18 2.45 13.26
CA ASP A 354 -7.10 2.91 12.36
C ASP A 354 -7.70 3.90 11.35
N ALA A 355 -7.66 5.18 11.69
CA ALA A 355 -8.33 6.28 11.01
C ALA A 355 -7.76 6.59 9.62
N ASP A 356 -6.44 6.44 9.44
CA ASP A 356 -5.73 6.72 8.21
C ASP A 356 -5.38 5.48 7.36
N CYS A 357 -5.71 4.30 7.88
CA CYS A 357 -5.55 3.00 7.21
C CYS A 357 -4.10 2.63 6.92
N ASP A 358 -3.17 2.99 7.79
CA ASP A 358 -1.75 2.64 7.64
C ASP A 358 -1.42 1.22 8.14
N GLY A 359 -2.36 0.56 8.81
CA GLY A 359 -2.25 -0.80 9.31
C GLY A 359 -1.92 -0.92 10.80
N ASP A 360 -1.76 0.20 11.50
CA ASP A 360 -1.75 0.28 12.97
C ASP A 360 -2.82 1.24 13.51
N VAL A 361 -3.05 1.17 14.83
CA VAL A 361 -3.79 2.17 15.59
C VAL A 361 -2.82 2.87 16.50
N ASP A 362 -2.60 4.14 16.22
CA ASP A 362 -1.46 4.90 16.69
C ASP A 362 -1.90 6.27 17.30
N ILE A 363 -0.94 7.07 17.79
CA ILE A 363 -1.27 8.37 18.40
C ILE A 363 -1.37 9.46 17.33
N SER A 364 -0.49 9.44 16.34
CA SER A 364 -0.22 10.56 15.43
C SER A 364 -1.21 10.61 14.28
N GLY A 365 -1.48 9.47 13.65
CA GLY A 365 -2.41 9.23 12.55
C GLY A 365 -3.86 9.08 13.00
N ASP A 366 -4.12 8.55 14.21
CA ASP A 366 -5.50 8.22 14.61
C ASP A 366 -6.04 9.02 15.79
N ILE A 367 -5.42 8.84 16.97
CA ILE A 367 -5.99 9.36 18.22
C ILE A 367 -5.93 10.88 18.26
N LEU A 368 -4.85 11.50 17.77
CA LEU A 368 -4.71 12.95 17.74
C LEU A 368 -5.68 13.61 16.74
N PRO A 369 -5.86 13.10 15.51
CA PRO A 369 -6.89 13.58 14.60
C PRO A 369 -8.30 13.47 15.20
N ALA A 370 -8.65 12.35 15.83
CA ALA A 370 -9.95 12.20 16.49
C ALA A 370 -10.13 13.18 17.66
N LEU A 371 -9.11 13.36 18.51
CA LEU A 371 -9.15 14.36 19.58
C LEU A 371 -9.29 15.79 19.04
N SER A 372 -8.63 16.09 17.92
CA SER A 372 -8.63 17.41 17.29
C SER A 372 -9.96 17.74 16.62
N ASN A 373 -10.65 16.71 16.13
CA ASN A 373 -11.94 16.81 15.46
C ASN A 373 -13.12 16.45 16.35
N PHE A 374 -12.89 16.19 17.64
CA PHE A 374 -13.93 15.80 18.59
C PHE A 374 -15.09 16.79 18.59
N THR A 375 -16.24 16.34 18.09
CA THR A 375 -17.49 17.11 18.07
C THR A 375 -18.40 16.76 19.24
N GLY A 376 -18.17 15.60 19.88
CA GLY A 376 -19.13 14.98 20.80
C GLY A 376 -20.35 14.45 20.05
N PRO A 377 -21.36 13.91 20.77
CA PRO A 377 -22.48 13.19 20.18
C PRO A 377 -23.34 14.09 19.27
N GLY A 378 -23.68 13.64 18.07
CA GLY A 378 -24.47 14.36 17.09
C GLY A 378 -24.35 13.81 15.67
N SER A 379 -24.34 14.68 14.67
CA SER A 379 -23.97 14.32 13.30
C SER A 379 -23.47 15.61 12.64
N PHE A 380 -22.16 15.65 12.39
CA PHE A 380 -21.41 16.84 12.00
C PHE A 380 -20.71 16.67 10.64
N GLY A 381 -20.97 15.55 9.95
CA GLY A 381 -20.41 15.24 8.64
C GLY A 381 -18.92 14.94 8.69
N LYS A 382 -18.48 14.23 9.75
CA LYS A 382 -17.10 13.82 9.91
C LYS A 382 -16.79 12.56 9.10
N THR A 383 -15.51 12.43 8.77
CA THR A 383 -14.95 11.33 7.98
C THR A 383 -14.03 10.47 8.84
N ARG A 384 -13.69 9.27 8.37
CA ARG A 384 -12.76 8.37 9.07
C ARG A 384 -11.40 9.01 9.35
N LEU A 385 -10.82 9.71 8.36
CA LEU A 385 -9.56 10.47 8.50
C LEU A 385 -9.67 11.61 9.53
N GLU A 386 -10.88 12.10 9.81
CA GLU A 386 -11.13 13.06 10.88
C GLU A 386 -11.35 12.37 12.24
N GLY A 387 -11.38 11.04 12.29
CA GLY A 387 -11.47 10.25 13.51
C GLY A 387 -12.84 9.65 13.83
N ASP A 388 -13.78 9.66 12.88
CA ASP A 388 -15.08 9.01 12.99
C ASP A 388 -14.94 7.54 12.59
N VAL A 389 -14.77 6.69 13.60
CA VAL A 389 -14.51 5.25 13.47
C VAL A 389 -15.60 4.39 14.10
N GLN A 390 -16.63 5.01 14.68
CA GLN A 390 -17.75 4.36 15.34
C GLN A 390 -19.04 4.44 14.50
N GLY A 391 -19.80 3.34 14.57
CA GLY A 391 -21.21 3.26 14.22
C GLY A 391 -21.74 1.89 14.64
N ASP A 392 -22.93 1.85 15.25
CA ASP A 392 -23.67 0.63 15.58
C ASP A 392 -23.78 -0.27 14.34
N LEU A 393 -22.99 -1.36 14.31
CA LEU A 393 -22.97 -2.43 13.29
C LEU A 393 -23.10 -1.85 11.87
N VAL A 394 -22.02 -1.63 11.14
CA VAL A 394 -21.04 -2.62 10.65
C VAL A 394 -19.79 -1.86 10.13
N GLY A 395 -18.60 -2.49 10.05
CA GLY A 395 -17.42 -1.77 9.53
C GLY A 395 -16.04 -2.27 9.97
N THR A 396 -15.93 -3.52 10.40
CA THR A 396 -14.74 -4.31 10.06
C THR A 396 -14.61 -4.36 8.53
N PRO A 397 -13.42 -4.67 7.96
CA PRO A 397 -13.30 -5.13 6.57
C PRO A 397 -14.05 -6.46 6.29
N THR A 398 -14.97 -6.85 7.16
CA THR A 398 -15.91 -7.96 6.94
C THR A 398 -17.36 -7.49 6.82
N THR A 399 -17.67 -6.19 6.89
CA THR A 399 -19.06 -5.73 6.80
C THR A 399 -19.18 -4.26 6.34
N ASN A 400 -20.05 -3.96 5.36
CA ASN A 400 -20.39 -2.63 4.78
C ASN A 400 -21.29 -1.71 5.66
N VAL A 401 -20.81 -0.76 6.49
CA VAL A 401 -21.68 0.32 7.05
C VAL A 401 -20.95 1.66 7.18
N PRO A 402 -21.68 2.79 6.98
CA PRO A 402 -21.13 4.13 7.03
C PRO A 402 -20.92 4.65 8.47
N ALA A 403 -19.93 5.53 8.62
CA ALA A 403 -19.65 6.33 9.83
C ALA A 403 -20.88 7.11 10.32
N ASP A 404 -21.05 7.30 11.63
CA ASP A 404 -22.25 7.96 12.20
C ASP A 404 -22.24 9.50 12.04
N GLY A 405 -21.12 10.02 11.57
CA GLY A 405 -20.95 11.37 11.07
C GLY A 405 -20.45 12.33 12.14
N ASP A 406 -19.99 11.86 13.28
CA ASP A 406 -19.42 12.67 14.35
C ASP A 406 -18.19 12.00 14.98
N VAL A 407 -17.40 12.78 15.72
CA VAL A 407 -16.27 12.23 16.49
C VAL A 407 -16.58 12.43 17.96
N ASP A 408 -16.88 11.34 18.65
CA ASP A 408 -17.32 11.35 20.03
C ASP A 408 -16.50 10.44 20.95
N VAL A 409 -16.95 10.27 22.19
CA VAL A 409 -16.21 9.52 23.21
C VAL A 409 -16.02 8.07 22.77
N SER A 410 -16.93 7.59 21.97
CA SER A 410 -17.07 6.21 21.60
C SER A 410 -16.09 5.85 20.47
N ASP A 411 -15.81 6.77 19.54
CA ASP A 411 -14.68 6.70 18.61
C ASP A 411 -13.34 6.64 19.33
N LEU A 412 -13.12 7.57 20.25
CA LEU A 412 -11.89 7.64 21.03
C LEU A 412 -11.68 6.37 21.85
N LEU A 413 -12.75 5.80 22.41
CA LEU A 413 -12.68 4.54 23.12
C LEU A 413 -12.37 3.37 22.19
N ILE A 414 -12.90 3.37 20.96
CA ILE A 414 -12.55 2.37 19.95
C ILE A 414 -11.05 2.46 19.64
N MET A 415 -10.55 3.63 19.27
CA MET A 415 -9.13 3.84 18.94
C MET A 415 -8.22 3.46 20.10
N LEU A 416 -8.54 3.91 21.32
CA LEU A 416 -7.76 3.54 22.51
C LEU A 416 -7.84 2.04 22.82
N SER A 417 -8.95 1.37 22.49
CA SER A 417 -9.11 -0.07 22.71
C SER A 417 -8.43 -0.93 21.65
N SER A 418 -8.23 -0.37 20.46
CA SER A 418 -7.60 -1.03 19.33
C SER A 418 -6.15 -0.60 19.12
N PHE A 419 -5.64 0.28 19.97
CA PHE A 419 -4.27 0.80 19.95
C PHE A 419 -3.24 -0.33 19.78
N THR A 420 -2.55 -0.35 18.64
CA THR A 420 -1.49 -1.32 18.34
C THR A 420 -0.09 -0.77 18.60
N GLY A 421 0.01 0.53 18.90
CA GLY A 421 1.25 1.21 19.25
C GLY A 421 1.90 1.92 18.05
N PRO A 422 2.92 2.75 18.28
CA PRO A 422 3.67 3.41 17.22
C PRO A 422 4.64 2.39 16.61
N LEU A 423 4.21 1.64 15.60
CA LEU A 423 5.06 0.61 14.97
C LEU A 423 5.96 1.18 13.87
N ASP A 424 5.71 2.41 13.41
CA ASP A 424 6.56 3.15 12.46
C ASP A 424 6.99 4.54 12.98
N GLU A 425 6.13 5.27 13.68
CA GLU A 425 6.26 6.73 13.74
C GLU A 425 7.02 7.31 14.94
N GLY A 426 8.07 6.63 15.40
CA GLY A 426 8.92 7.14 16.48
C GLY A 426 8.13 7.33 17.78
N GLY A 427 7.72 6.21 18.35
CA GLY A 427 6.89 6.17 19.53
C GLY A 427 7.34 7.04 20.71
N LEU A 428 6.37 7.40 21.54
CA LEU A 428 6.62 7.65 22.96
C LEU A 428 7.15 6.34 23.55
N GLY A 429 8.45 6.13 23.44
CA GLY A 429 9.12 4.96 23.97
C GLY A 429 8.74 4.74 25.43
N ASP A 430 8.66 3.48 25.81
CA ASP A 430 8.64 3.10 27.22
C ASP A 430 9.75 3.86 27.98
N PRO A 431 9.56 4.18 29.27
CA PRO A 431 10.57 4.89 30.06
C PRO A 431 11.89 4.14 29.90
N ALA A 432 12.91 4.81 29.33
CA ALA A 432 14.13 4.17 28.85
C ALA A 432 14.64 3.07 29.80
N GLU A 433 14.36 1.82 29.44
CA GLU A 433 15.06 0.65 29.91
C GLU A 433 15.97 0.21 28.74
N ALA A 434 17.25 0.00 29.05
CA ALA A 434 18.36 -0.33 28.15
C ALA A 434 17.94 -1.19 26.93
N GLY A 435 18.26 -0.74 25.71
CA GLY A 435 17.56 -1.26 24.53
C GLY A 435 18.30 -1.37 23.21
N ASP A 436 19.40 -0.65 22.94
CA ASP A 436 20.19 -0.90 21.73
C ASP A 436 21.45 -1.72 22.06
N PRO A 437 21.49 -3.03 21.72
CA PRO A 437 22.66 -3.89 21.97
C PRO A 437 23.90 -3.53 21.12
N ASN A 438 23.90 -2.38 20.42
CA ASN A 438 25.04 -1.85 19.67
C ASN A 438 25.55 -0.49 20.22
N ILE A 439 24.88 0.07 21.22
CA ILE A 439 25.25 1.34 21.87
C ILE A 439 25.64 1.04 23.33
N PRO A 440 26.84 1.45 23.77
CA PRO A 440 27.23 1.29 25.17
C PRO A 440 26.28 1.99 26.15
N ASP A 441 25.97 1.33 27.27
CA ASP A 441 25.25 1.90 28.39
C ASP A 441 26.16 2.71 29.34
N LEU A 442 25.58 3.78 29.87
CA LEU A 442 26.03 4.50 31.05
C LEU A 442 25.06 4.24 32.19
N ILE A 443 25.44 3.30 33.05
CA ILE A 443 24.63 2.81 34.16
C ILE A 443 24.97 3.64 35.41
N TYR A 444 24.02 4.44 35.87
CA TYR A 444 24.13 5.29 37.05
C TYR A 444 23.32 4.75 38.22
N ASN A 445 23.94 4.66 39.40
CA ASN A 445 23.26 4.28 40.63
C ASN A 445 22.84 5.52 41.43
N ALA A 446 21.53 5.77 41.48
CA ALA A 446 20.98 6.95 42.16
C ALA A 446 21.27 6.98 43.67
N ALA A 447 21.46 5.82 44.31
CA ALA A 447 21.72 5.75 45.74
C ALA A 447 23.18 6.10 46.10
N THR A 448 24.13 5.70 45.26
CA THR A 448 25.57 5.79 45.57
C THR A 448 26.29 6.88 44.79
N GLY A 449 25.77 7.30 43.64
CA GLY A 449 26.47 8.19 42.71
C GLY A 449 27.43 7.46 41.78
N GLU A 450 27.45 6.13 41.84
CA GLU A 450 28.32 5.28 41.01
C GLU A 450 27.88 5.31 39.55
N VAL A 451 28.87 5.33 38.65
CA VAL A 451 28.66 5.20 37.21
C VAL A 451 29.48 4.03 36.67
N ILE A 452 28.83 3.16 35.91
CA ILE A 452 29.41 1.99 35.25
C ILE A 452 29.23 2.15 33.75
N LEU A 453 30.29 1.90 32.99
CA LEU A 453 30.24 1.84 31.54
C LEU A 453 30.12 0.38 31.10
N ASP A 454 29.04 0.02 30.42
CA ASP A 454 28.82 -1.29 29.81
C ASP A 454 29.00 -1.16 28.30
N PRO A 455 29.81 -1.99 27.64
CA PRO A 455 30.01 -1.88 26.20
C PRO A 455 28.85 -2.43 25.36
N ASP A 456 27.86 -3.13 25.93
CA ASP A 456 26.69 -3.71 25.26
C ASP A 456 27.01 -4.29 23.88
N GLY A 457 27.66 -5.46 23.87
CA GLY A 457 28.06 -6.14 22.62
C GLY A 457 29.13 -5.43 21.77
N SER A 458 29.47 -4.18 22.09
CA SER A 458 30.41 -3.31 21.37
C SER A 458 31.76 -3.18 22.10
N SER A 459 32.43 -2.04 21.95
CA SER A 459 33.63 -1.68 22.71
C SER A 459 33.62 -0.21 23.09
N ILE A 460 34.33 0.15 24.16
CA ILE A 460 34.52 1.54 24.57
C ILE A 460 36.02 1.84 24.54
N ILE A 461 36.44 2.72 23.63
CA ILE A 461 37.84 3.18 23.54
C ILE A 461 38.01 4.63 24.00
N GLY A 462 36.91 5.34 24.26
CA GLY A 462 36.92 6.67 24.84
C GLY A 462 35.51 7.18 25.12
N TYR A 463 35.40 8.19 25.97
CA TYR A 463 34.14 8.83 26.31
C TYR A 463 34.33 10.31 26.68
N SER A 464 33.27 11.10 26.51
CA SER A 464 33.17 12.49 26.93
C SER A 464 31.86 12.74 27.65
N LEU A 465 31.94 13.03 28.94
CA LEU A 465 30.82 13.44 29.78
C LEU A 465 31.04 14.89 30.18
N GLN A 466 30.07 15.76 29.94
CA GLN A 466 30.14 17.17 30.33
C GLN A 466 28.84 17.63 30.98
N ASN A 467 28.94 18.55 31.93
CA ASN A 467 27.80 19.22 32.54
C ASN A 467 28.03 20.75 32.60
N ALA A 468 26.95 21.52 32.52
CA ALA A 468 27.00 22.98 32.58
C ALA A 468 27.03 23.53 34.03
N THR A 469 26.79 22.66 35.03
CA THR A 469 26.54 23.03 36.43
C THR A 469 27.73 22.86 37.36
N ASN A 470 28.88 22.41 36.86
CA ASN A 470 30.07 22.02 37.63
C ASN A 470 29.79 21.03 38.77
N SER A 471 28.93 20.03 38.51
CA SER A 471 28.37 19.15 39.52
C SER A 471 28.95 17.73 39.56
N PHE A 472 29.90 17.38 38.69
CA PHE A 472 30.64 16.12 38.82
C PHE A 472 31.55 16.14 40.04
N LEU A 473 31.95 14.94 40.48
CA LEU A 473 32.80 14.70 41.65
C LEU A 473 34.15 14.09 41.21
N PRO A 474 35.13 14.89 40.76
CA PRO A 474 36.41 14.39 40.24
C PRO A 474 37.20 13.53 41.22
N ALA A 475 37.07 13.79 42.52
CA ALA A 475 37.74 13.00 43.56
C ALA A 475 37.23 11.55 43.63
N GLY A 476 36.05 11.27 43.07
CA GLY A 476 35.47 9.93 42.97
C GLY A 476 35.75 9.23 41.64
N HIS A 477 36.42 9.89 40.70
CA HIS A 477 36.67 9.35 39.36
C HIS A 477 37.81 8.34 39.38
N THR A 478 37.53 7.15 38.83
CA THR A 478 38.47 6.04 38.70
C THR A 478 38.68 5.76 37.22
N PRO A 479 39.80 6.21 36.62
CA PRO A 479 40.07 5.96 35.22
C PRO A 479 40.16 4.46 34.91
N ILE A 480 39.44 4.00 33.89
CA ILE A 480 39.41 2.59 33.48
C ILE A 480 40.08 2.34 32.14
N LEU A 481 40.33 3.39 31.35
CA LEU A 481 41.03 3.31 30.08
C LEU A 481 42.51 3.66 30.27
N VAL A 482 43.40 2.85 29.71
CA VAL A 482 44.86 3.05 29.81
C VAL A 482 45.32 4.07 28.76
N GLY A 483 44.98 5.34 28.98
CA GLY A 483 45.25 6.42 28.04
C GLY A 483 45.24 7.81 28.67
N VAL A 484 44.61 8.78 28.01
CA VAL A 484 44.48 10.16 28.50
C VAL A 484 43.21 10.26 29.34
N THR A 485 43.28 10.96 30.48
CA THR A 485 42.13 11.19 31.36
C THR A 485 42.01 12.67 31.73
N THR A 486 40.78 13.17 31.74
CA THR A 486 40.38 14.48 32.25
C THR A 486 39.34 14.28 33.34
N SER A 487 39.56 14.87 34.51
CA SER A 487 38.61 14.79 35.63
C SER A 487 38.42 16.16 36.27
N LEU A 488 37.32 16.82 35.92
CA LEU A 488 36.94 18.16 36.34
C LEU A 488 35.47 18.17 36.76
N THR A 489 35.08 19.17 37.57
CA THR A 489 33.69 19.32 38.03
C THR A 489 32.70 19.50 36.88
N SER A 490 33.15 19.99 35.72
CA SER A 490 32.36 20.15 34.50
C SER A 490 32.51 19.02 33.49
N GLN A 491 33.51 18.15 33.62
CA GLN A 491 33.94 17.29 32.53
C GLN A 491 34.69 16.04 33.02
N LEU A 492 34.29 14.87 32.55
CA LEU A 492 34.97 13.60 32.74
C LEU A 492 35.21 12.97 31.37
N GLU A 493 36.47 12.73 31.03
CA GLU A 493 36.82 12.13 29.74
C GLU A 493 37.95 11.13 29.90
N GLU A 494 37.89 10.08 29.10
CA GLU A 494 39.00 9.19 28.87
C GLU A 494 39.11 8.81 27.40
N ALA A 495 40.32 8.57 26.92
CA ALA A 495 40.55 8.02 25.59
C ALA A 495 41.80 7.14 25.58
N ALA A 496 41.69 5.95 24.99
CA ALA A 496 42.77 4.99 24.84
C ALA A 496 42.71 4.28 23.48
N LEU A 497 43.76 3.53 23.16
CA LEU A 497 43.80 2.66 21.97
C LEU A 497 43.30 1.24 22.27
N ALA A 498 43.17 0.88 23.55
CA ALA A 498 42.66 -0.40 24.01
C ALA A 498 41.27 -0.18 24.63
N PRO A 499 40.30 -1.08 24.37
CA PRO A 499 38.97 -0.95 24.95
C PRO A 499 38.98 -1.26 26.46
N GLY A 500 38.03 -0.67 27.18
CA GLY A 500 37.82 -0.95 28.60
C GLY A 500 36.40 -0.62 29.04
N SER A 501 35.94 -1.30 30.08
CA SER A 501 34.60 -1.15 30.66
C SER A 501 34.62 -1.37 32.17
N GLY A 502 33.57 -0.96 32.86
CA GLY A 502 33.44 -1.06 34.31
C GLY A 502 33.14 0.27 35.00
N SER A 503 33.25 0.26 36.33
CA SER A 503 32.93 1.43 37.16
C SER A 503 33.98 2.54 36.99
N ILE A 504 33.53 3.74 36.64
CA ILE A 504 34.34 4.96 36.65
C ILE A 504 34.25 5.68 38.01
N GLY A 505 33.57 5.07 38.99
CA GLY A 505 33.51 5.51 40.38
C GLY A 505 32.29 6.39 40.70
N LEU A 506 32.32 7.00 41.91
CA LEU A 506 31.22 7.80 42.47
C LEU A 506 31.28 9.23 41.94
N VAL A 507 30.99 9.39 40.66
CA VAL A 507 31.32 10.61 39.91
C VAL A 507 30.16 11.58 39.75
N PHE A 508 28.92 11.13 39.94
CA PHE A 508 27.73 11.97 39.83
C PHE A 508 27.11 12.27 41.21
N PRO A 509 26.36 13.39 41.36
CA PRO A 509 25.53 13.62 42.52
C PRO A 509 24.56 12.46 42.74
N THR A 510 24.18 12.14 43.97
CA THR A 510 23.17 11.13 44.28
C THR A 510 21.75 11.66 44.09
N GLY A 511 20.78 10.76 43.94
CA GLY A 511 19.35 11.07 43.96
C GLY A 511 18.78 11.59 42.65
N LEU A 512 19.50 11.46 41.53
CA LEU A 512 18.98 11.80 40.22
C LEU A 512 18.11 10.66 39.69
N ASP A 513 16.94 10.99 39.15
CA ASP A 513 16.20 10.10 38.26
C ASP A 513 16.75 10.23 36.83
N LEU A 514 16.20 9.47 35.87
CA LEU A 514 16.66 9.52 34.48
C LEU A 514 16.58 10.94 33.89
N ALA A 515 15.49 11.66 34.16
CA ALA A 515 15.32 13.03 33.69
C ALA A 515 16.36 13.98 34.31
N GLY A 516 16.65 13.84 35.60
CA GLY A 516 17.70 14.57 36.30
C GLY A 516 19.09 14.26 35.77
N LEU A 517 19.35 12.99 35.41
CA LEU A 517 20.61 12.57 34.80
C LEU A 517 20.78 13.12 33.38
N GLN A 518 19.73 13.09 32.57
CA GLN A 518 19.71 13.73 31.24
C GLN A 518 19.94 15.23 31.32
N ALA A 519 19.31 15.91 32.29
CA ALA A 519 19.51 17.34 32.52
C ALA A 519 20.92 17.67 33.04
N LEU A 520 21.56 16.75 33.77
CA LEU A 520 22.94 16.89 34.23
C LEU A 520 23.92 16.85 33.05
N LEU A 521 23.72 15.93 32.10
CA LEU A 521 24.65 15.64 31.02
C LEU A 521 24.38 16.52 29.79
N ALA A 522 25.16 17.59 29.64
CA ALA A 522 25.18 18.40 28.42
C ALA A 522 25.91 17.69 27.26
N VAL A 523 26.82 16.76 27.57
CA VAL A 523 27.47 15.85 26.61
C VAL A 523 27.55 14.47 27.27
N ASN A 524 27.18 13.42 26.54
CA ASN A 524 27.25 12.02 26.98
C ASN A 524 27.78 11.10 25.87
N GLN A 525 28.89 11.46 25.22
CA GLN A 525 29.37 10.78 24.03
C GLN A 525 30.33 9.62 24.34
N VAL A 526 30.29 8.57 23.52
CA VAL A 526 31.15 7.40 23.56
C VAL A 526 31.77 7.12 22.19
N SER A 527 33.04 6.75 22.19
CA SER A 527 33.80 6.29 21.03
C SER A 527 33.92 4.78 21.07
N ARG A 528 33.37 4.12 20.05
CA ARG A 528 33.34 2.65 19.99
C ARG A 528 34.60 2.05 19.36
N SER A 529 35.13 2.69 18.31
CA SER A 529 36.34 2.26 17.61
C SER A 529 37.04 3.43 16.93
N LEU A 530 38.29 3.25 16.52
CA LEU A 530 39.09 4.34 15.96
C LEU A 530 38.54 4.77 14.59
N GLY A 531 38.17 6.04 14.47
CA GLY A 531 37.64 6.62 13.23
C GLY A 531 36.13 6.45 13.04
N ALA A 532 35.43 5.81 13.98
CA ALA A 532 33.97 5.79 13.98
C ALA A 532 33.38 7.10 14.53
N PRO A 533 32.17 7.49 14.08
CA PRO A 533 31.45 8.60 14.69
C PRO A 533 31.21 8.38 16.20
N LEU A 534 31.25 9.47 16.97
CA LEU A 534 30.84 9.45 18.37
C LEU A 534 29.32 9.30 18.44
N VAL A 535 28.85 8.43 19.33
CA VAL A 535 27.42 8.22 19.62
C VAL A 535 27.16 8.59 21.08
N PRO A 536 25.95 9.03 21.45
CA PRO A 536 25.60 9.15 22.86
C PRO A 536 25.57 7.77 23.54
N PHE A 537 25.82 7.72 24.85
CA PHE A 537 25.53 6.54 25.68
C PHE A 537 24.01 6.38 25.85
N ASP A 538 23.57 5.14 25.96
CA ASP A 538 22.26 4.81 26.50
C ASP A 538 22.29 4.99 28.02
N LEU A 539 21.33 5.74 28.58
CA LEU A 539 21.36 6.12 30.00
C LEU A 539 20.48 5.19 30.83
N VAL A 540 21.08 4.51 31.79
CA VAL A 540 20.37 3.59 32.69
C VAL A 540 20.47 4.09 34.11
N VAL A 541 19.34 4.28 34.80
CA VAL A 541 19.32 4.69 36.21
C VAL A 541 18.85 3.54 37.09
N LEU A 542 19.76 3.00 37.92
CA LEU A 542 19.41 2.05 38.96
C LEU A 542 18.75 2.82 40.12
N GLY A 543 17.43 2.67 40.24
CA GLY A 543 16.64 3.38 41.23
C GLY A 543 16.96 3.00 42.67
N THR A 544 16.79 3.95 43.60
CA THR A 544 16.50 3.62 45.00
C THR A 544 15.15 2.90 45.06
N PRO A 545 14.97 1.85 45.89
CA PRO A 545 13.69 1.15 45.96
C PRO A 545 12.58 2.15 46.30
N VAL A 546 11.73 2.46 45.31
CA VAL A 546 10.48 3.17 45.52
C VAL A 546 9.57 2.17 46.25
N PRO A 547 9.15 2.41 47.50
CA PRO A 547 8.14 1.56 48.11
C PRO A 547 6.87 1.79 47.30
N GLU A 548 6.45 0.80 46.52
CA GLU A 548 5.22 0.90 45.74
C GLU A 548 4.05 1.32 46.64
N PRO A 549 3.05 2.06 46.13
CA PRO A 549 1.85 2.45 46.88
C PRO A 549 1.18 1.25 47.58
N ALA A 550 1.31 0.06 47.02
CA ALA A 550 0.85 -1.20 47.60
C ALA A 550 1.53 -1.51 48.95
N THR A 551 2.79 -1.14 49.17
CA THR A 551 3.51 -1.37 50.43
C THR A 551 2.99 -0.44 51.54
N TRP A 552 2.71 0.82 51.22
CA TRP A 552 2.06 1.75 52.15
C TRP A 552 0.59 1.40 52.39
N ALA A 553 -0.13 0.97 51.35
CA ALA A 553 -1.49 0.49 51.47
C ALA A 553 -1.57 -0.77 52.33
N MET A 554 -0.65 -1.73 52.17
CA MET A 554 -0.60 -2.97 52.94
C MET A 554 -0.09 -2.75 54.37
N ALA A 555 0.84 -1.81 54.59
CA ALA A 555 1.26 -1.40 55.93
C ALA A 555 0.13 -0.66 56.67
N ALA A 556 -0.61 0.20 55.98
CA ALA A 556 -1.81 0.86 56.52
C ALA A 556 -2.93 -0.16 56.79
N LEU A 557 -3.17 -1.11 55.87
CA LEU A 557 -4.13 -2.20 56.05
C LEU A 557 -3.75 -3.08 57.24
N ALA A 558 -2.46 -3.41 57.40
CA ALA A 558 -1.96 -4.19 58.53
C ALA A 558 -2.14 -3.45 59.87
N LEU A 559 -1.83 -2.15 59.92
CA LEU A 559 -2.02 -1.32 61.11
C LEU A 559 -3.51 -1.12 61.48
N VAL A 560 -4.42 -1.16 60.50
CA VAL A 560 -5.88 -1.09 60.71
C VAL A 560 -6.47 -2.45 61.10
N LEU A 561 -6.00 -3.56 60.53
CA LEU A 561 -6.54 -4.91 60.77
C LEU A 561 -6.06 -5.53 62.09
N LEU A 562 -4.86 -5.17 62.58
CA LEU A 562 -4.30 -5.66 63.84
C LEU A 562 -5.17 -5.36 65.09
N PRO A 563 -5.73 -4.15 65.30
CA PRO A 563 -6.65 -3.90 66.40
C PRO A 563 -8.05 -4.54 66.20
N LEU A 564 -8.52 -4.69 64.96
CA LEU A 564 -9.81 -5.31 64.62
C LEU A 564 -9.83 -6.82 64.91
N ALA A 565 -8.76 -7.54 64.56
CA ALA A 565 -8.61 -8.96 64.89
C ALA A 565 -8.54 -9.21 66.42
N ARG A 566 -8.03 -8.23 67.19
CA ARG A 566 -7.97 -8.28 68.66
C ARG A 566 -9.32 -7.98 69.33
N ALA A 567 -10.19 -7.20 68.67
CA ALA A 567 -11.54 -6.90 69.14
C ALA A 567 -12.54 -8.05 68.87
N VAL A 568 -12.41 -8.75 67.73
CA VAL A 568 -13.29 -9.88 67.38
C VAL A 568 -13.04 -11.11 68.26
N ARG A 569 -11.80 -11.35 68.71
CA ARG A 569 -11.50 -12.45 69.67
C ARG A 569 -12.01 -12.22 71.11
N ARG A 570 -12.55 -11.04 71.43
CA ARG A 570 -13.06 -10.73 72.79
C ARG A 570 -14.58 -10.76 72.93
N ARG A 571 -15.33 -11.14 71.88
CA ARG A 571 -16.80 -11.25 71.95
C ARG A 571 -17.31 -12.57 71.36
N SER A 572 -17.23 -13.63 72.16
CA SER A 572 -18.11 -14.81 72.00
C SER A 572 -18.77 -15.11 73.36
N PRO A 573 -20.11 -15.07 73.47
CA PRO A 573 -20.84 -15.50 74.66
C PRO A 573 -21.04 -17.01 74.71
N ALA A 574 -21.29 -17.50 75.92
CA ALA A 574 -21.43 -18.90 76.32
C ALA A 574 -22.82 -19.51 76.05
N GLY A 575 -22.85 -20.86 75.94
CA GLY A 575 -24.02 -21.75 76.11
C GLY A 575 -24.68 -22.19 74.79
N GLN A 576 -25.16 -23.43 74.58
CA GLN A 576 -25.32 -24.63 75.40
C GLN A 576 -25.71 -25.82 74.47
N PHE A 577 -25.19 -27.02 74.81
CA PHE A 577 -25.77 -28.39 74.71
C PHE A 577 -26.10 -29.16 73.39
N GLY A 578 -25.47 -30.36 73.32
CA GLY A 578 -26.05 -31.68 72.96
C GLY A 578 -25.65 -32.24 71.58
N GLN A 579 -25.24 -33.50 71.33
CA GLN A 579 -24.98 -34.76 72.06
C GLN A 579 -23.97 -35.59 71.21
N VAL A 580 -22.86 -36.11 71.73
CA VAL A 580 -22.58 -37.50 72.17
C VAL A 580 -23.04 -38.68 71.27
N ARG A 581 -22.08 -39.34 70.58
CA ARG A 581 -21.77 -40.81 70.62
C ARG A 581 -20.65 -41.16 69.60
N ARG A 582 -19.46 -41.62 70.06
CA ARG A 582 -18.87 -43.00 69.98
C ARG A 582 -18.46 -43.43 68.55
N SER A 583 -17.22 -43.85 68.19
CA SER A 583 -16.22 -44.75 68.82
C SER A 583 -14.84 -44.69 68.09
N PRO A 584 -13.75 -45.34 68.60
CA PRO A 584 -12.33 -45.05 68.29
C PRO A 584 -11.49 -46.21 67.67
N SER A 585 -10.17 -45.97 67.55
CA SER A 585 -9.03 -46.95 67.53
C SER A 585 -8.62 -47.52 66.15
N THR A 586 -7.36 -47.85 65.79
CA THR A 586 -6.00 -47.80 66.39
C THR A 586 -4.98 -48.23 65.30
N ALA A 587 -3.74 -47.75 65.43
CA ALA A 587 -2.42 -48.38 65.20
C ALA A 587 -2.20 -49.45 64.10
N THR A 588 -1.09 -49.25 63.35
CA THR A 588 -0.16 -50.33 62.98
C THR A 588 1.30 -49.85 63.13
N ALA A 589 2.10 -50.76 63.69
CA ALA A 589 3.44 -50.67 64.26
C ALA A 589 4.61 -50.30 63.31
N ASP A 590 5.66 -49.75 63.93
CA ASP A 590 7.11 -50.02 63.81
C ASP A 590 7.63 -50.54 62.44
N ARG A 591 8.63 -49.93 61.80
CA ARG A 591 9.88 -49.31 62.27
C ARG A 591 10.42 -48.34 61.23
#